data_AF-A0A9D4CNG2-F1
#
_entry.id   AF-A0A9D4CNG2-F1
#
_cell.length_a   1.000
_cell.length_b   1.000
_cell.length_c   1.000
_cell.angle_alpha   90.00
_cell.angle_beta   90.00
_cell.angle_gamma   90.00
#
_symmetry.space_group_name_H-M   'P 1'
#
loop_
_entity.id
_entity.type
_entity.pdbx_description
1 polymer ?
#
loop_
_entity_poly.entity_id
_entity_poly.type
_entity_poly.pdbx_seq_one_letter_code
_entity_poly.pdbx_strand_id
1 'polypeptide(L)'
;MDQGYTQGSTEYLALMKSFHKGCSVEECGLVISKEFDYLGTSPDRIFSCACHGKRLVEVKCPYTLVDSSRTINSLDFLNEDENGHLTLKEHGNTYYDQIQGQMGITGIFKCDLVVYDGHKVVVIDVEFNSDYWLKLAADVNKFYLKFVYRQLTSGEENQNSASTCRKEVQIAVSAKTEHYPCGKCGILLAENVIDNSEASINCECECKCGQWFHWRCVNFSPDPELESEPPWFCPKCVRNCDIVL
;
A
#
# COMPACT_ATOMS: atom_id res chain seq x y z
N MET A 1 15.85 -20.07 -11.56
CA MET A 1 16.09 -19.12 -10.44
C MET A 1 17.46 -18.52 -10.67
N ASP A 2 17.59 -17.20 -10.58
CA ASP A 2 18.86 -16.51 -10.78
C ASP A 2 19.89 -16.97 -9.72
N GLN A 3 21.13 -17.23 -10.14
CA GLN A 3 22.20 -17.66 -9.24
C GLN A 3 22.50 -16.58 -8.18
N GLY A 4 22.42 -15.30 -8.57
CA GLY A 4 22.65 -14.18 -7.66
C GLY A 4 21.60 -14.10 -6.55
N TYR A 5 20.32 -14.24 -6.90
CA TYR A 5 19.20 -14.24 -5.95
C TYR A 5 19.36 -15.32 -4.88
N THR A 6 19.69 -16.54 -5.30
CA THR A 6 19.83 -17.68 -4.39
C THR A 6 20.99 -17.47 -3.41
N GLN A 7 22.10 -16.92 -3.89
CA GLN A 7 23.26 -16.59 -3.06
C GLN A 7 22.96 -15.46 -2.08
N GLY A 8 22.42 -14.33 -2.55
CA GLY A 8 22.08 -13.20 -1.69
C GLY A 8 21.11 -13.60 -0.57
N SER A 9 20.12 -14.43 -0.89
CA SER A 9 19.24 -14.99 0.14
C SER A 9 19.94 -15.90 1.14
N THR A 10 20.92 -16.69 0.69
CA THR A 10 21.67 -17.61 1.56
C THR A 10 22.58 -16.84 2.50
N GLU A 11 23.25 -15.80 2.00
CA GLU A 11 24.09 -14.91 2.80
C GLU A 11 23.27 -14.14 3.83
N TYR A 12 22.10 -13.63 3.46
CA TYR A 12 21.17 -13.01 4.41
C TYR A 12 20.80 -13.97 5.54
N LEU A 13 20.46 -15.23 5.22
CA LEU A 13 20.12 -16.22 6.25
C LEU A 13 21.30 -16.51 7.18
N ALA A 14 22.52 -16.61 6.63
CA ALA A 14 23.73 -16.82 7.43
C ALA A 14 23.99 -15.62 8.37
N LEU A 15 23.81 -14.40 7.86
CA LEU A 15 23.93 -13.16 8.64
C LEU A 15 22.91 -13.14 9.78
N MET A 16 21.63 -13.36 9.49
CA MET A 16 20.57 -13.31 10.50
C MET A 16 20.75 -14.36 11.61
N LYS A 17 21.21 -15.56 11.26
CA LYS A 17 21.52 -16.62 12.25
C LYS A 17 22.62 -16.23 13.24
N SER A 18 23.52 -15.32 12.86
CA SER A 18 24.59 -14.85 13.76
C SER A 18 24.09 -13.88 14.83
N PHE A 19 22.99 -13.16 14.56
CA PHE A 19 22.43 -12.14 15.47
C PHE A 19 21.12 -12.56 16.14
N HIS A 20 20.37 -13.51 15.58
CA HIS A 20 19.05 -13.91 16.07
C HIS A 20 19.02 -15.38 16.47
N LYS A 21 18.60 -15.65 17.71
CA LYS A 21 18.36 -17.02 18.20
C LYS A 21 16.98 -17.51 17.77
N GLY A 22 16.91 -18.79 17.38
CA GLY A 22 15.64 -19.44 17.01
C GLY A 22 14.94 -18.77 15.82
N CYS A 23 15.72 -18.23 14.87
CA CYS A 23 15.15 -17.59 13.69
C CYS A 23 14.81 -18.61 12.59
N SER A 24 13.76 -18.31 11.83
CA SER A 24 13.36 -19.03 10.62
C SER A 24 13.23 -18.07 9.45
N VAL A 25 13.39 -18.62 8.25
CA VAL A 25 13.09 -17.93 6.99
C VAL A 25 12.23 -18.88 6.17
N GLU A 26 11.07 -18.40 5.75
CA GLU A 26 10.07 -19.17 5.01
C GLU A 26 9.89 -18.59 3.61
N GLU A 27 9.72 -19.46 2.61
CA GLU A 27 9.32 -19.04 1.27
C GLU A 27 7.88 -18.57 1.26
N CYS A 28 7.59 -17.56 0.45
CA CYS A 28 6.25 -17.04 0.29
C CYS A 28 5.79 -17.21 -1.17
N GLY A 29 4.58 -17.73 -1.33
CA GLY A 29 3.87 -17.68 -2.60
C GLY A 29 3.08 -16.38 -2.74
N LEU A 30 2.06 -16.41 -3.59
CA LEU A 30 1.11 -15.31 -3.71
C LEU A 30 0.23 -15.21 -2.46
N VAL A 31 0.21 -14.04 -1.84
CA VAL A 31 -0.67 -13.64 -0.76
C VAL A 31 -1.72 -12.69 -1.32
N ILE A 32 -3.01 -13.02 -1.13
CA ILE A 32 -4.12 -12.17 -1.53
C ILE A 32 -4.54 -11.29 -0.35
N SER A 33 -4.84 -10.02 -0.61
CA SER A 33 -5.35 -9.10 0.39
C SER A 33 -6.72 -9.56 0.88
N LYS A 34 -6.94 -9.48 2.20
CA LYS A 34 -8.24 -9.78 2.82
C LYS A 34 -9.26 -8.66 2.66
N GLU A 35 -8.79 -7.45 2.34
CA GLU A 35 -9.63 -6.26 2.18
C GLU A 35 -9.98 -6.04 0.70
N PHE A 36 -9.06 -6.40 -0.20
CA PHE A 36 -9.20 -6.21 -1.64
C PHE A 36 -8.79 -7.49 -2.36
N ASP A 37 -9.73 -8.40 -2.60
CA ASP A 37 -9.45 -9.77 -3.11
C ASP A 37 -8.75 -9.81 -4.50
N TYR A 38 -8.74 -8.69 -5.21
CA TYR A 38 -8.04 -8.51 -6.49
C TYR A 38 -6.59 -8.01 -6.33
N LEU A 39 -6.17 -7.65 -5.12
CA LEU A 39 -4.80 -7.28 -4.81
C LEU A 39 -4.06 -8.50 -4.27
N GLY A 40 -2.87 -8.72 -4.80
CA GLY A 40 -1.99 -9.76 -4.33
C GLY A 40 -0.55 -9.32 -4.31
N THR A 41 0.26 -10.03 -3.53
CA THR A 41 1.69 -9.78 -3.42
C THR A 41 2.47 -11.06 -3.20
N SER A 42 3.72 -11.10 -3.64
CA SER A 42 4.62 -12.24 -3.46
C SER A 42 5.92 -11.70 -2.88
N PRO A 43 6.03 -11.55 -1.55
CA PRO A 43 7.29 -11.28 -0.90
C PRO A 43 8.28 -12.39 -1.23
N ASP A 44 9.58 -12.10 -1.29
CA ASP A 44 10.56 -13.15 -1.52
C ASP A 44 10.55 -14.16 -0.38
N ARG A 45 10.61 -13.67 0.87
CA ARG A 45 10.59 -14.52 2.07
C ARG A 45 9.94 -13.82 3.27
N ILE A 46 9.61 -14.62 4.27
CA ILE A 46 9.21 -14.13 5.60
C ILE A 46 10.26 -14.60 6.61
N PHE A 47 10.94 -13.64 7.23
CA PHE A 47 11.82 -13.90 8.35
C PHE A 47 11.03 -13.85 9.66
N SER A 48 11.33 -14.76 10.58
CA SER A 48 10.80 -14.70 11.93
C SER A 48 11.88 -14.98 12.97
N CYS A 49 11.85 -14.25 14.08
CA CYS A 49 12.69 -14.55 15.23
C CYS A 49 11.97 -14.20 16.54
N ALA A 50 12.41 -14.81 17.64
CA ALA A 50 11.81 -14.60 18.95
C ALA A 50 11.99 -13.16 19.49
N CYS A 51 13.03 -12.44 19.05
CA CYS A 51 13.34 -11.10 19.56
C CYS A 51 12.62 -9.96 18.80
N HIS A 52 12.31 -10.13 17.51
CA HIS A 52 11.74 -9.05 16.67
C HIS A 52 10.44 -9.44 15.96
N GLY A 53 9.94 -10.66 16.13
CA GLY A 53 8.72 -11.12 15.49
C GLY A 53 8.93 -11.44 14.01
N LYS A 54 7.97 -11.06 13.16
CA LYS A 54 8.00 -11.32 11.70
C LYS A 54 8.43 -10.08 10.92
N ARG A 55 9.18 -10.31 9.85
CA ARG A 55 9.62 -9.31 8.88
C ARG A 55 9.47 -9.89 7.48
N LEU A 56 9.07 -9.06 6.53
CA LEU A 56 9.23 -9.40 5.12
C LEU A 56 10.71 -9.35 4.76
N VAL A 57 11.08 -10.09 3.73
CA VAL A 57 12.40 -10.02 3.11
C VAL A 57 12.19 -9.83 1.62
N GLU A 58 12.84 -8.82 1.05
CA GLU A 58 12.86 -8.57 -0.40
C GLU A 58 14.32 -8.53 -0.85
N VAL A 59 14.70 -9.44 -1.75
CA VAL A 59 16.08 -9.62 -2.21
C VAL A 59 16.25 -9.01 -3.60
N LYS A 60 17.12 -8.01 -3.70
CA LYS A 60 17.52 -7.38 -4.97
C LYS A 60 18.97 -7.70 -5.27
N CYS A 61 19.22 -8.14 -6.51
CA CYS A 61 20.56 -8.38 -7.06
C CYS A 61 20.74 -7.50 -8.31
N PRO A 62 21.04 -6.19 -8.17
CA PRO A 62 21.14 -5.30 -9.32
C PRO A 62 22.27 -5.74 -10.25
N TYR A 63 21.93 -6.05 -11.51
CA TYR A 63 22.91 -6.47 -12.51
C TYR A 63 24.05 -5.47 -12.72
N THR A 64 23.77 -4.17 -12.48
CA THR A 64 24.77 -3.10 -12.57
C THR A 64 25.94 -3.28 -11.61
N LEU A 65 25.85 -4.12 -10.59
CA LEU A 65 26.94 -4.37 -9.63
C LEU A 65 27.86 -5.53 -10.01
N VAL A 66 27.43 -6.42 -10.91
CA VAL A 66 28.13 -7.67 -11.22
C VAL A 66 29.44 -7.43 -12.00
N ASP A 67 29.54 -6.32 -12.74
CA ASP A 67 30.66 -6.09 -13.67
C ASP A 67 31.05 -4.60 -13.78
N SER A 68 30.84 -3.83 -12.71
CA SER A 68 31.16 -2.40 -12.70
C SER A 68 31.94 -1.98 -11.46
N SER A 69 32.58 -0.82 -11.52
CA SER A 69 33.17 -0.16 -10.36
C SER A 69 32.12 0.44 -9.40
N ARG A 70 30.82 0.24 -9.67
CA ARG A 70 29.74 0.72 -8.81
C ARG A 70 29.67 -0.11 -7.55
N THR A 71 29.45 0.59 -6.44
CA THR A 71 29.17 -0.01 -5.14
C THR A 71 27.67 0.08 -4.86
N ILE A 72 27.19 -0.68 -3.88
CA ILE A 72 25.79 -0.65 -3.41
C ILE A 72 25.35 0.79 -3.10
N ASN A 73 26.21 1.58 -2.48
CA ASN A 73 25.93 2.98 -2.11
C ASN A 73 25.64 3.88 -3.32
N SER A 74 26.12 3.51 -4.52
CA SER A 74 25.89 4.26 -5.75
C SER A 74 24.57 3.94 -6.45
N LEU A 75 23.74 3.04 -5.89
CA LEU A 75 22.48 2.64 -6.51
C LEU A 75 21.44 3.75 -6.46
N ASP A 76 20.82 4.02 -7.60
CA ASP A 76 19.95 5.19 -7.78
C ASP A 76 18.66 5.14 -6.95
N PHE A 77 18.30 3.98 -6.40
CA PHE A 77 17.15 3.78 -5.52
C PHE A 77 17.49 3.90 -4.03
N LEU A 78 18.76 4.14 -3.67
CA LEU A 78 19.21 4.29 -2.29
C LEU A 78 19.66 5.72 -2.00
N ASN A 79 19.43 6.17 -0.76
CA ASN A 79 20.07 7.33 -0.17
C ASN A 79 21.18 6.87 0.77
N GLU A 80 22.23 7.67 0.89
CA GLU A 80 23.29 7.53 1.89
C GLU A 80 23.31 8.80 2.72
N ASP A 81 23.30 8.67 4.04
CA ASP A 81 23.46 9.82 4.94
C ASP A 81 24.94 10.16 5.19
N GLU A 82 25.20 11.22 5.96
CA GLU A 82 26.56 11.68 6.28
C GLU A 82 27.39 10.64 7.05
N ASN A 83 26.75 9.64 7.67
CA ASN A 83 27.39 8.57 8.43
C ASN A 83 27.57 7.28 7.60
N GLY A 84 27.19 7.30 6.31
CA GLY A 84 27.23 6.13 5.44
C GLY A 84 26.07 5.14 5.64
N HIS A 85 25.01 5.55 6.34
CA HIS A 85 23.81 4.74 6.53
C HIS A 85 22.94 4.77 5.27
N LEU A 86 22.59 3.58 4.78
CA LEU A 86 21.80 3.42 3.57
C LEU A 86 20.31 3.29 3.89
N THR A 87 19.49 4.05 3.17
CA THR A 87 18.02 3.98 3.23
C THR A 87 17.42 3.86 1.84
N LEU A 88 16.24 3.24 1.75
CA LEU A 88 15.49 3.16 0.50
C LEU A 88 14.86 4.52 0.18
N LYS A 89 15.05 5.04 -1.05
CA LYS A 89 14.37 6.26 -1.48
C LYS A 89 12.86 6.05 -1.47
N GLU A 90 12.11 6.95 -0.85
CA GLU A 90 10.65 6.84 -0.77
C GLU A 90 9.96 7.39 -2.03
N HIS A 91 10.41 8.53 -2.54
CA HIS A 91 9.74 9.22 -3.63
C HIS A 91 10.19 8.72 -5.01
N GLY A 92 9.22 8.35 -5.85
CA GLY A 92 9.47 7.94 -7.23
C GLY A 92 10.22 6.62 -7.37
N ASN A 93 10.18 5.78 -6.34
CA ASN A 93 10.92 4.52 -6.28
C ASN A 93 9.96 3.33 -6.30
N THR A 94 10.02 2.56 -7.39
CA THR A 94 9.16 1.39 -7.59
C THR A 94 9.40 0.28 -6.58
N TYR A 95 10.60 0.16 -5.99
CA TYR A 95 10.84 -0.79 -4.92
C TYR A 95 10.18 -0.38 -3.61
N TYR A 96 10.08 0.93 -3.35
CA TYR A 96 9.34 1.43 -2.19
C TYR A 96 7.84 1.15 -2.37
N ASP A 97 7.29 1.39 -3.56
CA ASP A 97 5.90 1.02 -3.90
C ASP A 97 5.64 -0.47 -3.66
N GLN A 98 6.52 -1.33 -4.17
CA GLN A 98 6.42 -2.77 -4.04
C GLN A 98 6.43 -3.21 -2.57
N ILE A 99 7.39 -2.74 -1.79
CA ILE A 99 7.59 -3.13 -0.40
C ILE A 99 6.46 -2.60 0.49
N GLN A 100 6.02 -1.36 0.30
CA GLN A 100 4.86 -0.82 1.02
C GLN A 100 3.58 -1.60 0.69
N GLY A 101 3.39 -2.00 -0.57
CA GLY A 101 2.28 -2.85 -0.99
C GLY A 101 2.34 -4.24 -0.38
N GLN A 102 3.52 -4.87 -0.33
CA GLN A 102 3.74 -6.14 0.34
C GLN A 102 3.35 -6.08 1.83
N MET A 103 3.81 -5.05 2.55
CA MET A 103 3.50 -4.86 3.98
C MET A 103 2.01 -4.60 4.22
N GLY A 104 1.38 -3.75 3.39
CA GLY A 104 -0.04 -3.43 3.47
C GLY A 104 -0.94 -4.65 3.25
N ILE A 105 -0.61 -5.50 2.28
CA ILE A 105 -1.38 -6.71 1.94
C ILE A 105 -1.18 -7.83 2.97
N THR A 106 0.06 -8.05 3.44
CA THR A 106 0.38 -9.16 4.36
C THR A 106 0.07 -8.84 5.82
N GLY A 107 0.01 -7.56 6.20
CA GLY A 107 -0.09 -7.11 7.59
C GLY A 107 1.21 -7.27 8.38
N ILE A 108 2.35 -7.44 7.71
CA ILE A 108 3.68 -7.49 8.33
C ILE A 108 4.35 -6.14 8.09
N PHE A 109 4.54 -5.33 9.13
CA PHE A 109 4.86 -3.90 9.00
C PHE A 109 6.36 -3.54 9.06
N LYS A 110 7.23 -4.52 8.82
CA LYS A 110 8.68 -4.33 8.68
C LYS A 110 9.20 -5.19 7.54
N CYS A 111 10.14 -4.65 6.77
CA CYS A 111 10.78 -5.37 5.68
C CYS A 111 12.30 -5.21 5.72
N ASP A 112 13.01 -6.31 5.52
CA ASP A 112 14.43 -6.34 5.24
C ASP A 112 14.62 -6.29 3.72
N LEU A 113 15.02 -5.13 3.19
CA LEU A 113 15.51 -5.04 1.83
C LEU A 113 16.97 -5.52 1.80
N VAL A 114 17.19 -6.67 1.16
CA VAL A 114 18.51 -7.27 0.99
C VAL A 114 19.05 -6.89 -0.37
N VAL A 115 20.17 -6.18 -0.42
CA VAL A 115 20.88 -5.87 -1.66
C VAL A 115 22.15 -6.72 -1.71
N TYR A 116 22.26 -7.57 -2.73
CA TYR A 116 23.43 -8.41 -2.98
C TYR A 116 24.20 -7.91 -4.20
N ASP A 117 25.51 -7.72 -4.04
CA ASP A 117 26.41 -7.25 -5.10
C ASP A 117 27.17 -8.36 -5.83
N GLY A 118 26.97 -9.62 -5.45
CA GLY A 118 27.75 -10.77 -5.94
C GLY A 118 28.84 -11.26 -4.98
N HIS A 119 29.10 -10.52 -3.90
CA HIS A 119 30.10 -10.85 -2.89
C HIS A 119 29.62 -10.68 -1.45
N LYS A 120 28.72 -9.72 -1.21
CA LYS A 120 28.18 -9.42 0.10
C LYS A 120 26.74 -8.96 0.03
N VAL A 121 26.03 -9.14 1.13
CA VAL A 121 24.72 -8.56 1.38
C VAL A 121 24.79 -7.29 2.22
N VAL A 122 23.96 -6.31 1.86
CA VAL A 122 23.59 -5.18 2.71
C VAL A 122 22.11 -5.32 3.03
N VAL A 123 21.75 -5.15 4.30
CA VAL A 123 20.36 -5.21 4.77
C VAL A 123 19.92 -3.81 5.15
N ILE A 124 18.83 -3.36 4.53
CA ILE A 124 18.22 -2.05 4.72
C ILE A 124 16.86 -2.25 5.37
N ASP A 125 16.66 -1.64 6.54
CA ASP A 125 15.38 -1.66 7.24
C ASP A 125 14.39 -0.72 6.54
N VAL A 126 13.23 -1.24 6.15
CA VAL A 126 12.13 -0.46 5.58
C VAL A 126 10.91 -0.61 6.49
N GLU A 127 10.47 0.51 7.03
CA GLU A 127 9.29 0.57 7.89
C GLU A 127 8.02 0.84 7.09
N PHE A 128 6.90 0.32 7.58
CA PHE A 128 5.60 0.57 6.97
C PHE A 128 5.15 2.01 7.15
N ASN A 129 4.76 2.64 6.04
CA ASN A 129 4.20 3.97 6.00
C ASN A 129 2.70 3.87 5.65
N SER A 130 1.84 3.99 6.66
CA SER A 130 0.39 3.86 6.49
C SER A 130 -0.19 4.91 5.55
N ASP A 131 0.30 6.16 5.63
CA ASP A 131 -0.19 7.25 4.78
C ASP A 131 0.20 7.05 3.32
N TYR A 132 1.38 6.47 3.08
CA TYR A 132 1.81 6.07 1.75
C TYR A 132 0.97 4.92 1.20
N TRP A 133 0.78 3.87 2.01
CA TRP A 133 -0.03 2.72 1.64
C TRP A 133 -1.47 3.11 1.28
N LEU A 134 -2.10 3.99 2.06
CA LEU A 134 -3.46 4.45 1.78
C LEU A 134 -3.57 5.12 0.40
N LYS A 135 -2.58 5.92 0.02
CA LYS A 135 -2.53 6.57 -1.31
C LYS A 135 -2.29 5.54 -2.40
N LEU A 136 -1.29 4.67 -2.22
CA LEU A 136 -0.96 3.61 -3.17
C LEU A 136 -2.14 2.67 -3.42
N ALA A 137 -2.79 2.20 -2.35
CA ALA A 137 -3.96 1.33 -2.43
C ALA A 137 -5.13 2.01 -3.16
N ALA A 138 -5.36 3.30 -2.91
CA ALA A 138 -6.39 4.06 -3.62
C ALA A 138 -6.09 4.15 -5.14
N ASP A 139 -4.85 4.42 -5.51
CA ASP A 139 -4.44 4.49 -6.93
C ASP A 139 -4.56 3.13 -7.62
N VAL A 140 -4.11 2.05 -6.98
CA VAL A 140 -4.24 0.68 -7.52
C VAL A 140 -5.70 0.26 -7.62
N ASN A 141 -6.53 0.59 -6.61
CA ASN A 141 -7.96 0.32 -6.64
C ASN A 141 -8.65 1.03 -7.82
N LYS A 142 -8.35 2.32 -8.01
CA LYS A 142 -8.86 3.10 -9.13
C LYS A 142 -8.45 2.50 -10.47
N PHE A 143 -7.22 2.03 -10.61
CA PHE A 143 -6.76 1.34 -11.81
C PHE A 143 -7.55 0.04 -12.05
N TYR A 144 -7.71 -0.77 -11.01
CA TYR A 144 -8.45 -2.03 -11.10
C TYR A 144 -9.90 -1.80 -11.56
N LEU A 145 -10.66 -0.94 -10.86
CA LEU A 145 -12.07 -0.69 -11.17
C LEU A 145 -12.26 -0.10 -12.57
N LYS A 146 -11.41 0.87 -12.93
CA LYS A 146 -11.56 1.60 -14.19
C LYS A 146 -11.20 0.75 -15.42
N PHE A 147 -10.16 -0.06 -15.31
CA PHE A 147 -9.57 -0.73 -16.48
C PHE A 147 -9.74 -2.25 -16.42
N VAL A 148 -9.36 -2.88 -15.30
CA VAL A 148 -9.33 -4.35 -15.19
C VAL A 148 -10.74 -4.90 -15.04
N TYR A 149 -11.47 -4.47 -14.01
CA TYR A 149 -12.83 -4.93 -13.74
C TYR A 149 -13.77 -4.67 -14.91
N ARG A 150 -13.67 -3.49 -15.53
CA ARG A 150 -14.43 -3.17 -16.75
C ARG A 150 -14.18 -4.21 -17.85
N GLN A 151 -12.93 -4.50 -18.20
CA GLN A 151 -12.62 -5.49 -19.25
C GLN A 151 -13.12 -6.90 -18.89
N LEU A 152 -13.01 -7.30 -17.63
CA LEU A 152 -13.47 -8.63 -17.19
C LEU A 152 -14.99 -8.78 -17.25
N THR A 153 -15.74 -7.69 -17.10
CA THR A 153 -17.21 -7.70 -17.03
C THR A 153 -17.90 -7.31 -18.33
N SER A 154 -17.29 -6.48 -19.17
CA SER A 154 -17.93 -5.94 -20.37
C SER A 154 -17.93 -6.88 -21.58
N GLY A 155 -17.24 -8.01 -21.54
CA GLY A 155 -17.25 -9.02 -22.61
C GLY A 155 -16.73 -8.52 -23.97
N GLU A 156 -16.20 -7.30 -24.05
CA GLU A 156 -15.65 -6.74 -25.29
C GLU A 156 -14.24 -7.29 -25.51
N GLU A 157 -14.14 -8.30 -26.37
CA GLU A 157 -12.88 -8.72 -26.98
C GLU A 157 -12.32 -7.55 -27.80
N ASN A 158 -11.40 -6.79 -27.22
CA ASN A 158 -10.60 -5.85 -28.00
C ASN A 158 -9.62 -6.63 -28.88
N GLN A 159 -10.07 -6.98 -30.08
CA GLN A 159 -9.19 -7.29 -31.20
C GLN A 159 -8.37 -6.03 -31.48
N ASN A 160 -7.06 -6.12 -31.23
CA ASN A 160 -6.02 -5.10 -31.34
C ASN A 160 -5.78 -4.28 -30.07
N SER A 161 -4.73 -4.63 -29.32
CA SER A 161 -3.56 -3.74 -29.11
C SER A 161 -2.57 -4.36 -28.11
N ALA A 162 -1.90 -5.44 -28.52
CA ALA A 162 -0.59 -5.79 -27.97
C ALA A 162 0.48 -4.90 -28.64
N SER A 163 0.43 -3.59 -28.40
CA SER A 163 1.58 -2.70 -28.58
C SER A 163 1.26 -1.35 -27.97
N THR A 164 2.26 -0.74 -27.32
CA THR A 164 2.24 0.58 -26.69
C THR A 164 1.94 0.63 -25.18
N CYS A 165 2.64 -0.19 -24.38
CA CYS A 165 2.97 0.20 -23.00
C CYS A 165 4.13 1.22 -22.98
N ARG A 166 3.93 2.41 -23.57
CA ARG A 166 4.81 3.59 -23.43
C ARG A 166 4.26 4.70 -24.32
N LYS A 167 3.26 5.45 -23.84
CA LYS A 167 3.12 6.86 -24.22
C LYS A 167 2.69 7.63 -22.97
N GLU A 168 3.35 8.76 -22.81
CA GLU A 168 3.39 9.64 -21.66
C GLU A 168 2.01 9.91 -21.06
N VAL A 169 1.97 9.98 -19.73
CA VAL A 169 0.82 10.49 -18.98
C VAL A 169 0.63 11.96 -19.35
N GLN A 170 -0.17 12.22 -20.39
CA GLN A 170 -0.74 13.54 -20.58
C GLN A 170 -1.89 13.67 -19.58
N ILE A 171 -1.66 14.54 -18.60
CA ILE A 171 -2.63 15.00 -17.62
C ILE A 171 -3.75 15.71 -18.38
N ALA A 172 -4.81 14.99 -18.71
CA ALA A 172 -6.08 15.56 -19.09
C ALA A 172 -6.93 15.69 -17.81
N VAL A 173 -6.87 16.86 -17.19
CA VAL A 173 -7.87 17.29 -16.22
C VAL A 173 -9.20 17.40 -16.95
N SER A 174 -10.19 16.59 -16.59
CA SER A 174 -11.61 16.97 -16.43
C SER A 174 -12.56 15.77 -16.48
N ALA A 175 -13.13 15.44 -15.32
CA ALA A 175 -14.56 15.18 -15.08
C ALA A 175 -14.72 14.95 -13.57
N LYS A 176 -15.28 15.94 -12.86
CA LYS A 176 -15.48 15.93 -11.40
C LYS A 176 -16.39 14.76 -11.01
N THR A 177 -15.82 13.76 -10.34
CA THR A 177 -16.57 12.81 -9.50
C THR A 177 -16.05 13.03 -8.09
N GLU A 178 -16.84 13.72 -7.27
CA GLU A 178 -16.50 14.06 -5.89
C GLU A 178 -16.54 12.79 -5.04
N HIS A 179 -15.39 12.12 -4.90
CA HIS A 179 -15.24 11.01 -3.97
C HIS A 179 -14.89 11.57 -2.60
N TYR A 180 -15.71 11.27 -1.60
CA TYR A 180 -15.51 11.74 -0.23
C TYR A 180 -14.85 10.63 0.61
N PRO A 181 -13.64 10.84 1.16
CA PRO A 181 -13.02 9.89 2.07
C PRO A 181 -13.72 9.91 3.43
N CYS A 182 -13.92 8.74 4.03
CA CYS A 182 -14.52 8.63 5.35
C CYS A 182 -13.62 9.27 6.43
N GLY A 183 -14.14 10.21 7.20
CA GLY A 183 -13.42 10.90 8.28
C GLY A 183 -13.01 10.03 9.47
N LYS A 184 -13.36 8.73 9.49
CA LYS A 184 -12.95 7.75 10.51
C LYS A 184 -11.97 6.71 10.00
N CYS A 185 -12.26 6.05 8.87
CA CYS A 185 -11.42 4.96 8.34
C CYS A 185 -10.58 5.35 7.12
N GLY A 186 -10.82 6.53 6.52
CA GLY A 186 -10.11 6.99 5.33
C GLY A 186 -10.57 6.33 4.02
N ILE A 187 -11.33 5.23 4.09
CA ILE A 187 -11.88 4.52 2.92
C ILE A 187 -12.92 5.41 2.21
N LEU A 188 -12.90 5.40 0.88
CA LEU A 188 -13.82 6.19 0.04
C LEU A 188 -15.26 5.70 0.20
N LEU A 189 -16.20 6.63 0.25
CA LEU A 189 -17.62 6.32 0.12
C LEU A 189 -17.95 5.93 -1.33
N ALA A 190 -18.84 4.95 -1.51
CA ALA A 190 -19.21 4.43 -2.82
C ALA A 190 -20.00 5.43 -3.71
N GLU A 191 -19.98 5.17 -5.01
CA GLU A 191 -20.13 6.13 -6.12
C GLU A 191 -21.46 6.90 -6.26
N ASN A 192 -22.51 6.66 -5.45
CA ASN A 192 -23.78 7.40 -5.57
C ASN A 192 -24.48 7.61 -4.22
N VAL A 193 -24.32 8.80 -3.64
CA VAL A 193 -25.01 9.24 -2.42
C VAL A 193 -26.52 9.39 -2.61
N ILE A 194 -27.00 9.49 -3.86
CA ILE A 194 -28.40 9.85 -4.17
C ILE A 194 -29.27 8.61 -4.44
N ASP A 195 -28.70 7.46 -4.79
CA ASP A 195 -29.44 6.22 -5.05
C ASP A 195 -29.03 5.09 -4.09
N ASN A 196 -29.49 5.25 -2.85
CA ASN A 196 -30.17 4.20 -2.09
C ASN A 196 -29.56 2.78 -1.99
N SER A 197 -28.24 2.63 -1.76
CA SER A 197 -27.74 1.34 -1.20
C SER A 197 -26.43 1.29 -0.42
N GLU A 198 -25.62 2.36 -0.28
CA GLU A 198 -24.38 2.26 0.53
C GLU A 198 -24.24 3.36 1.61
N ALA A 199 -24.88 3.06 2.74
CA ALA A 199 -24.64 3.46 4.13
C ALA A 199 -23.54 4.50 4.42
N SER A 200 -23.78 5.76 4.06
CA SER A 200 -22.91 6.88 4.43
C SER A 200 -23.69 8.09 4.95
N ILE A 201 -23.06 8.91 5.78
CA ILE A 201 -23.66 10.07 6.42
C ILE A 201 -22.70 11.26 6.42
N ASN A 202 -23.23 12.44 6.10
CA ASN A 202 -22.49 13.69 6.13
C ASN A 202 -22.67 14.40 7.47
N CYS A 203 -21.64 15.11 7.92
CA CYS A 203 -21.76 15.97 9.10
C CYS A 203 -22.40 17.32 8.75
N GLU A 204 -23.58 17.60 9.31
CA GLU A 204 -24.36 18.82 9.07
C GLU A 204 -24.05 19.94 10.07
N CYS A 205 -22.80 20.05 10.53
CA CYS A 205 -22.40 21.10 11.45
C CYS A 205 -22.22 22.47 10.75
N GLU A 206 -22.64 23.56 11.39
CA GLU A 206 -22.46 24.94 10.91
C GLU A 206 -20.99 25.31 10.62
N CYS A 207 -20.04 24.62 11.25
CA CYS A 207 -18.61 24.82 10.99
C CYS A 207 -18.18 24.33 9.60
N LYS A 208 -19.08 23.68 8.83
CA LYS A 208 -18.85 23.16 7.48
C LYS A 208 -17.62 22.26 7.39
N CYS A 209 -17.47 21.32 8.33
CA CYS A 209 -16.32 20.41 8.33
C CYS A 209 -16.21 19.53 7.07
N GLY A 210 -17.30 19.40 6.29
CA GLY A 210 -17.32 18.70 5.00
C GLY A 210 -16.99 17.21 5.09
N GLN A 211 -17.01 16.63 6.29
CA GLN A 211 -16.61 15.25 6.52
C GLN A 211 -17.78 14.29 6.34
N TRP A 212 -17.50 13.20 5.63
CA TRP A 212 -18.44 12.10 5.45
C TRP A 212 -17.99 10.84 6.20
N PHE A 213 -18.92 9.96 6.53
CA PHE A 213 -18.64 8.75 7.32
C PHE A 213 -19.47 7.56 6.86
N HIS A 214 -18.89 6.35 6.86
CA HIS A 214 -19.69 5.13 6.76
C HIS A 214 -20.58 4.99 7.99
N TRP A 215 -21.82 4.53 7.85
CA TRP A 215 -22.72 4.29 8.99
C TRP A 215 -22.10 3.37 10.03
N ARG A 216 -21.50 2.25 9.59
CA ARG A 216 -20.76 1.32 10.46
C ARG A 216 -19.57 1.99 11.16
N CYS A 217 -18.92 2.95 10.51
CA CYS A 217 -17.82 3.67 11.14
C CYS A 217 -18.32 4.51 12.31
N VAL A 218 -19.50 5.12 12.23
CA VAL A 218 -20.02 6.00 13.28
C VAL A 218 -21.14 5.38 14.11
N ASN A 219 -21.40 4.08 13.93
CA ASN A 219 -22.55 3.38 14.53
C ASN A 219 -23.89 4.09 14.25
N PHE A 220 -24.01 4.70 13.08
CA PHE A 220 -25.27 5.29 12.63
C PHE A 220 -26.20 4.18 12.15
N SER A 221 -27.48 4.29 12.50
CA SER A 221 -28.55 3.45 11.99
C SER A 221 -29.74 4.36 11.75
N PRO A 222 -30.28 4.45 10.52
CA PRO A 222 -31.49 5.22 10.26
C PRO A 222 -32.68 4.60 11.00
N ASP A 223 -33.62 5.44 11.42
CA ASP A 223 -34.89 5.04 12.02
C ASP A 223 -35.96 4.94 10.92
N PRO A 224 -36.44 3.72 10.59
CA PRO A 224 -37.42 3.54 9.52
C PRO A 224 -38.79 4.16 9.82
N GLU A 225 -39.05 4.59 11.06
CA GLU A 225 -40.33 5.19 11.48
C GLU A 225 -40.37 6.72 11.32
N LEU A 226 -39.23 7.38 11.06
CA LEU A 226 -39.17 8.82 10.87
C LEU A 226 -39.45 9.21 9.41
N GLU A 227 -40.36 10.18 9.20
CA GLU A 227 -40.59 10.80 7.88
C GLU A 227 -39.35 11.56 7.36
N SER A 228 -38.48 12.00 8.27
CA SER A 228 -37.19 12.63 7.96
C SER A 228 -36.20 12.46 9.12
N GLU A 229 -34.96 12.11 8.82
CA GLU A 229 -33.89 12.01 9.82
C GLU A 229 -33.48 13.39 10.37
N PRO A 230 -33.21 13.53 11.68
CA PRO A 230 -32.61 14.76 12.23
C PRO A 230 -31.16 14.93 11.74
N PRO A 231 -30.62 16.16 11.74
CA PRO A 231 -29.25 16.40 11.30
C PRO A 231 -28.25 15.62 12.16
N TRP A 232 -27.27 14.99 11.50
CA TRP A 232 -26.23 14.23 12.17
C TRP A 232 -24.93 15.01 12.29
N PHE A 233 -24.29 14.92 13.45
CA PHE A 233 -23.05 15.63 13.75
C PHE A 233 -21.89 14.66 14.05
N CYS A 234 -20.72 14.90 13.45
CA CYS A 234 -19.57 14.04 13.68
C CYS A 234 -18.97 14.22 15.09
N PRO A 235 -18.27 13.21 15.63
CA PRO A 235 -17.70 13.28 16.99
C PRO A 235 -16.76 14.46 17.22
N LYS A 236 -16.12 14.99 16.18
CA LYS A 236 -15.27 16.18 16.29
C LYS A 236 -16.12 17.45 16.47
N CYS A 237 -17.17 17.61 15.67
CA CYS A 237 -18.07 18.76 15.74
C CYS A 237 -18.89 18.78 17.03
N VAL A 238 -19.37 17.62 17.49
CA VAL A 238 -20.06 17.50 18.78
C VAL A 238 -19.19 18.01 19.95
N ARG A 239 -17.88 17.77 19.90
CA ARG A 239 -16.94 18.23 20.94
C ARG A 239 -16.50 19.68 20.80
N ASN A 240 -16.41 20.19 19.58
CA ASN A 240 -15.70 21.43 19.28
C ASN A 240 -16.59 22.59 18.83
N CYS A 241 -17.89 22.37 18.64
CA CYS A 241 -18.80 23.35 18.03
C CYS A 241 -20.03 23.68 18.90
N ASP A 242 -19.92 23.55 20.23
CA ASP A 242 -20.98 23.87 21.20
C ASP A 242 -22.38 23.35 20.79
N ILE A 243 -22.42 22.13 20.23
CA ILE A 243 -23.66 21.50 19.76
C ILE A 243 -24.45 20.99 20.96
N VAL A 244 -25.65 21.53 21.16
CA VAL A 244 -26.60 21.05 22.17
C VAL A 244 -27.42 19.91 21.54
N LEU A 245 -27.16 18.67 21.99
CA LEU A 245 -27.87 17.45 21.56
C LEU A 245 -29.20 17.29 22.30
#